data_AF-A0A957HNN8-F1
#
_entry.id   AF-A0A957HNN8-F1
#
_cell.length_a   1.000
_cell.length_b   1.000
_cell.length_c   1.000
_cell.angle_alpha   90.00
_cell.angle_beta   90.00
_cell.angle_gamma   90.00
#
_symmetry.space_group_name_H-M   'P 1'
#
loop_
_entity.id
_entity.type
_entity.pdbx_description
1 polymer ?
#
loop_
_entity_poly.entity_id
_entity_poly.type
_entity_poly.pdbx_seq_one_letter_code
_entity_poly.pdbx_strand_id
1 'polypeptide(L)'
;MNELFNYLFVSDLHLSEGCDPQTGLLHRNEDFFHDLSFAQFVAHHVHLSQNKVAKDYYQKPWQLVINGDIFDFLQVVSKPPDLNGEIMLDAVDARGEPTQVAKTLSANEKLYGLGTTSAETVWKLNRIAAGHPLFFQALGWFVAHPGNKLVLMKGNHDIEIVWPAVQRRMAQLLATAYGDWHEQVMMGDVETPLTMDENLPEEITAV
;
A
#
# COMPACT_ATOMS: atom_id res chain seq x y z
N MET A 1 24.44 12.39 -14.28
CA MET A 1 24.52 13.16 -13.02
C MET A 1 23.75 12.37 -11.98
N ASN A 2 24.31 12.11 -10.79
CA ASN A 2 23.50 11.55 -9.70
C ASN A 2 22.45 12.60 -9.34
N GLU A 3 21.17 12.29 -9.54
CA GLU A 3 20.09 13.13 -9.03
C GLU A 3 20.24 13.23 -7.50
N LEU A 4 20.26 14.47 -6.99
CA LEU A 4 20.30 14.73 -5.55
C LEU A 4 18.86 14.67 -5.02
N PHE A 5 18.62 13.80 -4.05
CA PHE A 5 17.34 13.65 -3.37
C PHE A 5 17.52 13.73 -1.85
N ASN A 6 16.43 13.97 -1.13
CA ASN A 6 16.39 13.92 0.33
C ASN A 6 15.81 12.59 0.81
N TYR A 7 16.18 12.13 2.01
CA TYR A 7 15.62 10.92 2.60
C TYR A 7 14.52 11.25 3.61
N LEU A 8 13.47 10.44 3.59
CA LEU A 8 12.44 10.40 4.62
C LEU A 8 12.36 8.96 5.15
N PHE A 9 12.48 8.78 6.46
CA PHE A 9 12.45 7.45 7.08
C PHE A 9 11.22 7.32 7.98
N VAL A 10 10.47 6.23 7.79
CA VAL A 10 9.37 5.79 8.66
C VAL A 10 9.49 4.28 8.89
N SER A 11 8.88 3.73 9.93
CA SER A 11 9.00 2.32 10.33
C SER A 11 7.85 1.93 11.26
N ASP A 12 7.66 0.63 11.50
CA ASP A 12 6.79 0.09 12.55
C ASP A 12 5.33 0.59 12.41
N LEU A 13 4.80 0.48 11.19
CA LEU A 13 3.43 0.90 10.88
C LEU A 13 2.39 -0.18 11.21
N HIS A 14 2.74 -1.47 11.03
CA HIS A 14 1.91 -2.63 11.36
C HIS A 14 0.48 -2.61 10.82
N LEU A 15 0.26 -2.21 9.56
CA LEU A 15 -1.07 -2.22 8.94
C LEU A 15 -1.62 -3.65 8.88
N SER A 16 -2.87 -3.84 9.30
CA SER A 16 -3.60 -5.11 9.13
C SER A 16 -4.87 -4.90 8.30
N GLU A 17 -5.99 -5.56 8.63
CA GLU A 17 -7.22 -5.55 7.79
C GLU A 17 -7.86 -4.17 7.63
N GLY A 18 -7.51 -3.21 8.47
CA GLY A 18 -8.01 -1.85 8.43
C GLY A 18 -9.52 -1.76 8.65
N CYS A 19 -10.13 -0.84 7.93
CA CYS A 19 -11.57 -0.62 7.95
C CYS A 19 -12.30 -1.59 7.02
N ASP A 20 -13.31 -2.31 7.51
CA ASP A 20 -14.17 -3.12 6.65
C ASP A 20 -14.94 -2.19 5.69
N PRO A 21 -14.79 -2.32 4.36
CA PRO A 21 -15.42 -1.41 3.40
C PRO A 21 -16.95 -1.55 3.34
N GLN A 22 -17.51 -2.68 3.81
CA GLN A 22 -18.96 -2.90 3.84
C GLN A 22 -19.61 -2.31 5.08
N THR A 23 -18.95 -2.41 6.23
CA THR A 23 -19.53 -1.94 7.51
C THR A 23 -18.98 -0.61 7.99
N GLY A 24 -17.84 -0.16 7.46
CA GLY A 24 -17.10 1.02 7.91
C GLY A 24 -16.50 0.87 9.31
N LEU A 25 -16.36 -0.37 9.81
CA LEU A 25 -15.85 -0.64 11.15
C LEU A 25 -14.40 -1.10 11.06
N LEU A 26 -13.56 -0.59 11.97
CA LEU A 26 -12.18 -1.05 12.10
C LEU A 26 -12.14 -2.50 12.58
N HIS A 27 -11.30 -3.30 11.94
CA HIS A 27 -11.05 -4.65 12.38
C HIS A 27 -10.39 -4.65 13.78
N ARG A 28 -10.76 -5.61 14.61
CA ARG A 28 -10.33 -5.64 16.03
C ARG A 28 -8.82 -5.88 16.23
N ASN A 29 -8.14 -6.39 15.21
CA ASN A 29 -6.69 -6.63 15.19
C ASN A 29 -5.97 -5.51 14.41
N GLU A 30 -6.62 -4.38 14.14
CA GLU A 30 -5.93 -3.24 13.54
C GLU A 30 -5.08 -2.54 14.60
N ASP A 31 -3.82 -2.25 14.26
CA ASP A 31 -2.88 -1.51 15.12
C ASP A 31 -2.57 -0.12 14.53
N PHE A 32 -2.84 0.10 13.24
CA PHE A 32 -2.62 1.35 12.52
C PHE A 32 -3.91 2.13 12.28
N PHE A 33 -4.01 3.33 12.88
CA PHE A 33 -5.19 4.20 12.78
C PHE A 33 -4.89 5.56 12.13
N HIS A 34 -3.76 5.66 11.42
CA HIS A 34 -3.14 6.94 11.08
C HIS A 34 -3.06 7.22 9.58
N ASP A 35 -3.94 6.63 8.76
CA ASP A 35 -4.02 6.87 7.31
C ASP A 35 -3.99 8.37 6.96
N LEU A 36 -4.85 9.17 7.60
CA LEU A 36 -4.92 10.60 7.36
C LEU A 36 -3.64 11.33 7.77
N SER A 37 -3.10 11.01 8.95
CA SER A 37 -1.86 11.63 9.45
C SER A 37 -0.67 11.26 8.57
N PHE A 38 -0.62 10.03 8.07
CA PHE A 38 0.40 9.56 7.13
C PHE A 38 0.28 10.30 5.79
N ALA A 39 -0.93 10.42 5.24
CA ALA A 39 -1.16 11.16 4.00
C ALA A 39 -0.77 12.64 4.12
N GLN A 40 -1.12 13.29 5.23
CA GLN A 40 -0.70 14.66 5.52
C GLN A 40 0.82 14.80 5.65
N PHE A 41 1.47 13.84 6.31
CA PHE A 41 2.93 13.80 6.43
C PHE A 41 3.61 13.67 5.07
N VAL A 42 3.13 12.78 4.20
CA VAL A 42 3.62 12.61 2.83
C VAL A 42 3.42 13.90 2.02
N ALA A 43 2.19 14.45 2.01
CA ALA A 43 1.86 15.69 1.30
C ALA A 43 2.76 16.85 1.73
N HIS A 44 2.95 17.03 3.04
CA HIS A 44 3.81 18.08 3.59
C HIS A 44 5.23 18.06 3.00
N HIS A 45 5.86 16.89 2.91
CA HIS A 45 7.22 16.78 2.40
C HIS A 45 7.28 17.03 0.89
N VAL A 46 6.31 16.52 0.13
CA VAL A 46 6.20 16.82 -1.30
C VAL A 46 6.03 18.32 -1.53
N HIS A 47 5.12 18.99 -0.82
CA HIS A 47 4.95 20.44 -0.92
C HIS A 47 6.21 21.22 -0.54
N LEU A 48 6.95 20.79 0.49
CA LEU A 48 8.25 21.38 0.83
C LEU A 48 9.25 21.29 -0.32
N SER A 49 9.23 20.21 -1.11
CA SER A 49 10.11 20.05 -2.27
C SER A 49 9.78 20.97 -3.45
N GLN A 50 8.52 21.37 -3.56
CA GLN A 50 8.03 22.24 -4.64
C GLN A 50 8.04 23.73 -4.24
N ASN A 51 8.18 24.02 -2.95
CA ASN A 51 8.14 25.38 -2.43
C ASN A 51 9.42 26.16 -2.79
N LYS A 52 9.31 27.05 -3.79
CA LYS A 52 10.41 27.92 -4.28
C LYS A 52 10.95 28.90 -3.23
N VAL A 53 10.23 29.13 -2.13
CA VAL A 53 10.64 30.01 -1.02
C VAL A 53 11.29 29.20 0.12
N ALA A 54 11.14 27.88 0.13
CA ALA A 54 11.85 27.02 1.06
C ALA A 54 13.36 27.06 0.79
N LYS A 55 14.18 26.66 1.77
CA LYS A 55 15.63 26.58 1.57
C LYS A 55 15.98 25.57 0.48
N ASP A 56 16.99 25.85 -0.33
CA ASP A 56 17.40 25.03 -1.49
C ASP A 56 17.59 23.55 -1.18
N TYR A 57 17.98 23.21 0.04
CA TYR A 57 18.17 21.81 0.43
C TYR A 57 16.85 21.03 0.56
N TYR A 58 15.71 21.70 0.77
CA TYR A 58 14.39 21.08 0.75
C TYR A 58 13.84 20.91 -0.67
N GLN A 59 14.27 21.74 -1.63
CA GLN A 59 13.79 21.77 -3.01
C GLN A 59 14.37 20.63 -3.87
N LYS A 60 14.25 19.40 -3.37
CA LYS A 60 14.74 18.18 -4.01
C LYS A 60 13.69 17.09 -3.90
N PRO A 61 13.62 16.17 -4.88
CA PRO A 61 12.78 14.99 -4.76
C PRO A 61 13.11 14.19 -3.49
N TRP A 62 12.14 13.42 -3.01
CA TRP A 62 12.26 12.61 -1.81
C TRP A 62 12.40 11.13 -2.13
N GLN A 63 13.26 10.46 -1.37
CA GLN A 63 13.25 9.02 -1.24
C GLN A 63 12.63 8.64 0.10
N LEU A 64 11.39 8.18 0.06
CA LEU A 64 10.69 7.64 1.23
C LEU A 64 11.14 6.20 1.46
N VAL A 65 11.73 5.95 2.60
CA VAL A 65 12.17 4.64 3.06
C VAL A 65 11.24 4.20 4.19
N ILE A 66 10.48 3.13 3.96
CA ILE A 66 9.74 2.45 5.02
C ILE A 66 10.59 1.28 5.50
N ASN A 67 11.14 1.41 6.71
CA ASN A 67 12.22 0.60 7.23
C ASN A 67 11.75 -0.66 7.99
N GLY A 68 10.81 -1.41 7.42
CA GLY A 68 10.29 -2.64 8.02
C GLY A 68 8.98 -2.46 8.79
N ASP A 69 8.33 -3.60 9.03
CA ASP A 69 7.07 -3.74 9.75
C ASP A 69 6.01 -2.75 9.23
N ILE A 70 5.87 -2.75 7.91
CA ILE A 70 4.85 -2.01 7.16
C ILE A 70 3.49 -2.66 7.40
N PHE A 71 3.47 -4.00 7.27
CA PHE A 71 2.28 -4.82 7.38
C PHE A 71 2.41 -5.80 8.55
N ASP A 72 1.28 -6.20 9.13
CA ASP A 72 1.21 -7.39 9.97
C ASP A 72 0.32 -8.45 9.32
N PHE A 73 0.96 -9.29 8.49
CA PHE A 73 0.24 -10.33 7.74
C PHE A 73 -0.33 -11.45 8.61
N LEU A 74 0.10 -11.61 9.87
CA LEU A 74 -0.47 -12.64 10.75
C LEU A 74 -1.72 -12.13 11.48
N GLN A 75 -1.90 -10.82 11.59
CA GLN A 75 -3.10 -10.22 12.16
C GLN A 75 -4.31 -10.20 11.20
N VAL A 76 -4.07 -10.42 9.90
CA VAL A 76 -5.10 -10.66 8.88
C VAL A 76 -5.63 -12.09 9.00
N VAL A 77 -6.76 -12.23 9.71
CA VAL A 77 -7.37 -13.52 10.08
C VAL A 77 -8.62 -13.87 9.27
N SER A 78 -9.14 -12.90 8.51
CA SER A 78 -10.19 -13.11 7.52
C SER A 78 -9.76 -14.13 6.47
N LYS A 79 -10.75 -14.78 5.86
CA LYS A 79 -10.54 -15.81 4.85
C LYS A 79 -11.47 -15.57 3.66
N PRO A 80 -11.09 -15.97 2.45
CA PRO A 80 -12.04 -16.04 1.35
C PRO A 80 -13.20 -17.00 1.71
N PRO A 81 -14.37 -16.86 1.06
CA PRO A 81 -15.45 -17.82 1.20
C PRO A 81 -15.00 -19.25 0.85
N ASP A 82 -15.41 -20.22 1.66
CA ASP A 82 -15.22 -21.64 1.39
C ASP A 82 -16.29 -22.11 0.38
N LEU A 83 -15.83 -22.62 -0.76
CA LEU A 83 -16.64 -23.13 -1.87
C LEU A 83 -16.44 -24.65 -1.95
N ASN A 84 -17.23 -25.39 -1.17
CA ASN A 84 -17.24 -26.86 -1.14
C ASN A 84 -15.91 -27.50 -0.71
N GLY A 85 -15.22 -26.91 0.27
CA GLY A 85 -13.98 -27.40 0.86
C GLY A 85 -12.72 -26.74 0.31
N GLU A 86 -12.87 -25.78 -0.61
CA GLU A 86 -11.77 -25.03 -1.21
C GLU A 86 -12.02 -23.53 -1.13
N ILE A 87 -10.94 -22.77 -0.92
CA ILE A 87 -10.94 -21.32 -1.06
C ILE A 87 -10.21 -20.94 -2.35
N MET A 88 -10.61 -19.81 -2.93
CA MET A 88 -9.90 -19.19 -4.06
C MET A 88 -9.09 -18.01 -3.56
N LEU A 89 -7.77 -18.08 -3.72
CA LEU A 89 -6.85 -17.00 -3.37
C LEU A 89 -6.49 -16.21 -4.62
N ASP A 90 -6.62 -14.89 -4.55
CA ASP A 90 -6.03 -14.01 -5.56
C ASP A 90 -4.52 -14.17 -5.55
N ALA A 91 -3.94 -14.28 -6.74
CA ALA A 91 -2.52 -14.38 -6.95
C ALA A 91 -2.12 -13.55 -8.18
N VAL A 92 -0.81 -13.39 -8.38
CA VAL A 92 -0.26 -12.81 -9.61
C VAL A 92 0.79 -13.73 -10.19
N ASP A 93 0.77 -13.90 -11.51
CA ASP A 93 1.72 -14.74 -12.20
C ASP A 93 3.12 -14.09 -12.31
N ALA A 94 4.04 -14.71 -13.04
CA ALA A 94 5.40 -14.18 -13.25
C ALA A 94 5.43 -12.88 -14.06
N ARG A 95 4.39 -12.60 -14.85
CA ARG A 95 4.23 -11.37 -15.65
C ARG A 95 3.48 -10.28 -14.89
N GLY A 96 2.88 -10.63 -13.75
CA GLY A 96 2.03 -9.72 -12.96
C GLY A 96 0.55 -9.89 -13.27
N GLU A 97 0.16 -10.80 -14.16
CA GLU A 97 -1.25 -10.94 -14.52
C GLU A 97 -2.05 -11.55 -13.36
N PRO A 98 -3.27 -11.04 -13.08
CA PRO A 98 -4.13 -11.62 -12.07
C PRO A 98 -4.43 -13.08 -12.35
N THR A 99 -4.34 -13.92 -11.32
CA THR A 99 -4.68 -15.33 -11.38
C THR A 99 -5.32 -15.75 -10.06
N GLN A 100 -5.79 -17.00 -9.99
CA GLN A 100 -6.34 -17.56 -8.77
C GLN A 100 -5.76 -18.94 -8.48
N VAL A 101 -5.59 -19.22 -7.19
CA VAL A 101 -5.10 -20.50 -6.70
C VAL A 101 -6.15 -21.11 -5.78
N ALA A 102 -6.65 -22.29 -6.14
CA ALA A 102 -7.49 -23.09 -5.27
C ALA A 102 -6.66 -23.70 -4.14
N LYS A 103 -7.19 -23.64 -2.91
CA LYS A 103 -6.53 -24.22 -1.74
C LYS A 103 -7.55 -24.83 -0.78
N THR A 104 -7.28 -26.03 -0.32
CA THR A 104 -7.93 -26.59 0.87
C THR A 104 -7.22 -26.07 2.12
N LEU A 105 -7.97 -25.47 3.04
CA LEU A 105 -7.43 -24.97 4.31
C LEU A 105 -7.01 -26.12 5.24
N SER A 106 -5.82 -26.00 5.82
CA SER A 106 -5.38 -26.84 6.94
C SER A 106 -6.19 -26.57 8.21
N ALA A 107 -6.11 -27.46 9.20
CA ALA A 107 -6.78 -27.27 10.50
C ALA A 107 -6.33 -25.98 11.20
N ASN A 108 -5.04 -25.66 11.14
CA ASN A 108 -4.50 -24.42 11.70
C ASN A 108 -5.04 -23.19 10.97
N GLU A 109 -5.11 -23.22 9.64
CA GLU A 109 -5.59 -22.04 8.89
C GLU A 109 -7.08 -21.80 9.08
N LYS A 110 -7.86 -22.87 9.24
CA LYS A 110 -9.28 -22.79 9.63
C LYS A 110 -9.43 -22.08 10.98
N LEU A 111 -8.56 -22.39 11.93
CA LEU A 111 -8.64 -21.87 13.30
C LEU A 111 -8.03 -20.47 13.45
N TYR A 112 -6.90 -20.19 12.80
CA TYR A 112 -6.07 -19.00 13.08
C TYR A 112 -5.94 -18.01 11.93
N GLY A 113 -6.36 -18.34 10.70
CA GLY A 113 -6.16 -17.49 9.52
C GLY A 113 -5.14 -18.06 8.54
N LEU A 114 -5.01 -17.43 7.37
CA LEU A 114 -4.13 -17.93 6.30
C LEU A 114 -2.65 -17.93 6.70
N GLY A 115 -1.89 -18.85 6.09
CA GLY A 115 -0.44 -18.93 6.25
C GLY A 115 0.31 -17.81 5.54
N THR A 116 1.60 -18.04 5.30
CA THR A 116 2.55 -17.05 4.79
C THR A 116 3.09 -17.40 3.39
N THR A 117 2.37 -18.27 2.66
CA THR A 117 2.73 -18.54 1.26
C THR A 117 2.53 -17.29 0.40
N SER A 118 3.16 -17.26 -0.77
CA SER A 118 3.07 -16.11 -1.68
C SER A 118 1.62 -15.78 -2.08
N ALA A 119 0.78 -16.77 -2.37
CA ALA A 119 -0.62 -16.54 -2.77
C ALA A 119 -1.47 -16.05 -1.58
N GLU A 120 -1.27 -16.63 -0.40
CA GLU A 120 -1.95 -16.17 0.82
C GLU A 120 -1.58 -14.73 1.16
N THR A 121 -0.30 -14.37 1.02
CA THR A 121 0.17 -13.01 1.30
C THR A 121 -0.38 -12.01 0.29
N VAL A 122 -0.46 -12.36 -1.00
CA VAL A 122 -1.10 -11.50 -2.01
C VAL A 122 -2.57 -11.26 -1.66
N TRP A 123 -3.30 -12.31 -1.26
CA TRP A 123 -4.67 -12.15 -0.80
C TRP A 123 -4.77 -11.26 0.44
N LYS A 124 -3.90 -11.45 1.44
CA LYS A 124 -3.87 -10.62 2.64
C LYS A 124 -3.53 -9.16 2.32
N LEU A 125 -2.57 -8.91 1.45
CA LEU A 125 -2.22 -7.57 0.98
C LEU A 125 -3.41 -6.88 0.30
N ASN A 126 -4.23 -7.60 -0.47
CA ASN A 126 -5.47 -7.07 -1.03
C ASN A 126 -6.50 -6.68 0.03
N ARG A 127 -6.54 -7.38 1.18
CA ARG A 127 -7.40 -7.01 2.30
C ARG A 127 -6.90 -5.76 2.99
N ILE A 128 -5.59 -5.70 3.29
CA ILE A 128 -4.95 -4.52 3.88
C ILE A 128 -5.18 -3.28 3.01
N ALA A 129 -4.96 -3.38 1.70
CA ALA A 129 -5.16 -2.25 0.79
C ALA A 129 -6.62 -1.77 0.73
N ALA A 130 -7.58 -2.70 0.79
CA ALA A 130 -9.00 -2.35 0.85
C ALA A 130 -9.37 -1.66 2.17
N GLY A 131 -8.70 -2.01 3.27
CA GLY A 131 -8.90 -1.41 4.59
C GLY A 131 -8.22 -0.05 4.80
N HIS A 132 -7.20 0.25 3.99
CA HIS A 132 -6.38 1.45 4.09
C HIS A 132 -6.28 2.23 2.76
N PRO A 133 -7.41 2.62 2.14
CA PRO A 133 -7.38 3.24 0.81
C PRO A 133 -6.52 4.51 0.79
N LEU A 134 -6.66 5.39 1.79
CA LEU A 134 -5.92 6.65 1.83
C LEU A 134 -4.41 6.46 2.03
N PHE A 135 -3.98 5.42 2.78
CA PHE A 135 -2.57 5.09 2.90
C PHE A 135 -1.95 4.71 1.54
N PHE A 136 -2.62 3.84 0.79
CA PHE A 136 -2.15 3.41 -0.54
C PHE A 136 -2.24 4.56 -1.57
N GLN A 137 -3.29 5.39 -1.49
CA GLN A 137 -3.40 6.62 -2.29
C GLN A 137 -2.22 7.56 -2.01
N ALA A 138 -1.84 7.78 -0.75
CA ALA A 138 -0.71 8.64 -0.39
C ALA A 138 0.61 8.11 -0.96
N LEU A 139 0.84 6.80 -0.92
CA LEU A 139 2.02 6.19 -1.52
C LEU A 139 2.02 6.27 -3.05
N GLY A 140 0.89 5.98 -3.70
CA GLY A 140 0.72 6.12 -5.15
C GLY A 140 0.95 7.56 -5.62
N TRP A 141 0.32 8.52 -4.93
CA TRP A 141 0.48 9.95 -5.14
C TRP A 141 1.94 10.40 -4.94
N PHE A 142 2.63 9.88 -3.91
CA PHE A 142 4.03 10.19 -3.67
C PHE A 142 4.95 9.74 -4.81
N VAL A 143 4.78 8.52 -5.33
CA VAL A 143 5.63 7.99 -6.41
C VAL A 143 5.28 8.59 -7.77
N ALA A 144 4.09 9.16 -7.93
CA ALA A 144 3.70 9.88 -9.14
C ALA A 144 4.45 11.21 -9.33
N HIS A 145 5.01 11.77 -8.25
CA HIS A 145 5.81 13.00 -8.34
C HIS A 145 7.19 12.75 -8.98
N PRO A 146 7.60 13.55 -9.96
CA PRO A 146 8.88 13.37 -10.65
C PRO A 146 10.08 13.32 -9.70
N GLY A 147 10.87 12.25 -9.82
CA GLY A 147 12.09 12.03 -9.06
C GLY A 147 11.89 11.43 -7.66
N ASN A 148 10.65 11.36 -7.15
CA ASN A 148 10.38 10.70 -5.89
C ASN A 148 10.58 9.18 -6.01
N LYS A 149 11.03 8.55 -4.94
CA LYS A 149 11.29 7.10 -4.90
C LYS A 149 10.78 6.50 -3.60
N LEU A 150 10.04 5.40 -3.70
CA LEU A 150 9.62 4.61 -2.55
C LEU A 150 10.55 3.40 -2.40
N VAL A 151 11.08 3.19 -1.21
CA VAL A 151 11.88 2.03 -0.84
C VAL A 151 11.21 1.33 0.32
N LEU A 152 10.84 0.08 0.11
CA LEU A 152 10.24 -0.78 1.13
C LEU A 152 11.29 -1.77 1.61
N MET A 153 11.57 -1.76 2.91
CA MET A 153 12.39 -2.77 3.56
C MET A 153 11.48 -3.72 4.34
N LYS A 154 11.78 -5.01 4.32
CA LYS A 154 11.06 -6.01 5.10
C LYS A 154 11.52 -5.95 6.57
N GLY A 155 10.56 -6.01 7.49
CA GLY A 155 10.74 -6.29 8.91
C GLY A 155 10.47 -7.76 9.23
N ASN A 156 10.18 -8.05 10.49
CA ASN A 156 9.88 -9.41 10.95
C ASN A 156 8.39 -9.75 10.89
N HIS A 157 7.50 -8.77 10.79
CA HIS A 157 6.05 -8.96 10.62
C HIS A 157 5.62 -9.10 9.14
N ASP A 158 6.50 -8.72 8.21
CA ASP A 158 6.23 -8.68 6.78
C ASP A 158 7.41 -9.21 5.92
N ILE A 159 8.08 -10.25 6.42
CA ILE A 159 9.16 -10.97 5.71
C ILE A 159 8.72 -11.37 4.29
N GLU A 160 7.43 -11.64 4.11
CA GLU A 160 6.75 -12.05 2.89
C GLU A 160 6.80 -11.02 1.76
N ILE A 161 7.17 -9.76 2.03
CA ILE A 161 7.47 -8.76 0.98
C ILE A 161 8.64 -9.23 0.09
N VAL A 162 9.44 -10.21 0.52
CA VAL A 162 10.47 -10.84 -0.32
C VAL A 162 9.90 -11.57 -1.55
N TRP A 163 8.62 -11.98 -1.51
CA TRP A 163 8.02 -12.72 -2.61
C TRP A 163 7.83 -11.81 -3.85
N PRO A 164 8.33 -12.20 -5.03
CA PRO A 164 8.17 -11.38 -6.24
C PRO A 164 6.72 -11.07 -6.60
N ALA A 165 5.80 -11.99 -6.31
CA ALA A 165 4.37 -11.78 -6.54
C ALA A 165 3.78 -10.72 -5.59
N VAL A 166 4.25 -10.66 -4.34
CA VAL A 166 3.82 -9.63 -3.37
C VAL A 166 4.33 -8.26 -3.80
N GLN A 167 5.57 -8.17 -4.28
CA GLN A 167 6.14 -6.92 -4.81
C GLN A 167 5.37 -6.41 -6.03
N ARG A 168 5.10 -7.28 -7.02
CA ARG A 168 4.28 -6.93 -8.19
C ARG A 168 2.88 -6.48 -7.78
N ARG A 169 2.27 -7.19 -6.82
CA ARG A 169 0.94 -6.82 -6.35
C ARG A 169 0.95 -5.48 -5.62
N MET A 170 1.97 -5.19 -4.83
CA MET A 170 2.13 -3.89 -4.18
C MET A 170 2.19 -2.77 -5.23
N ALA A 171 2.99 -2.91 -6.28
CA ALA A 171 3.09 -1.92 -7.36
C ALA A 171 1.74 -1.69 -8.06
N GLN A 172 0.99 -2.76 -8.31
CA GLN A 172 -0.36 -2.67 -8.87
C GLN A 172 -1.34 -1.95 -7.96
N LEU A 173 -1.31 -2.26 -6.66
CA LEU A 173 -2.20 -1.61 -5.68
C LEU A 173 -1.89 -0.12 -5.56
N LEU A 174 -0.62 0.29 -5.65
CA LEU A 174 -0.25 1.70 -5.68
C LEU A 174 -0.75 2.40 -6.95
N ALA A 175 -0.63 1.75 -8.11
CA ALA A 175 -1.14 2.27 -9.38
C ALA A 175 -2.66 2.42 -9.37
N THR A 176 -3.38 1.41 -8.90
CA THR A 176 -4.84 1.45 -8.73
C THR A 176 -5.25 2.55 -7.76
N ALA A 177 -4.63 2.60 -6.57
CA ALA A 177 -4.97 3.61 -5.58
C ALA A 177 -4.69 5.04 -6.07
N TYR A 178 -3.61 5.25 -6.83
CA TYR A 178 -3.36 6.53 -7.48
C TYR A 178 -4.49 6.91 -8.47
N GLY A 179 -4.90 5.97 -9.32
CA GLY A 179 -6.01 6.18 -10.26
C GLY A 179 -7.32 6.50 -9.54
N ASP A 180 -7.64 5.76 -8.48
CA ASP A 180 -8.84 5.99 -7.65
C ASP A 180 -8.80 7.39 -7.02
N TRP A 181 -7.66 7.81 -6.48
CA TRP A 181 -7.48 9.17 -5.94
C TRP A 181 -7.67 10.23 -7.02
N HIS A 182 -7.06 10.05 -8.20
CA HIS A 182 -7.15 10.99 -9.30
C HIS A 182 -8.61 11.17 -9.76
N GLU A 183 -9.36 10.08 -9.90
CA GLU A 183 -10.79 10.11 -10.24
C GLU A 183 -11.61 10.86 -9.16
N GLN A 184 -11.41 10.53 -7.88
CA GLN A 184 -12.11 11.17 -6.76
C GLN A 184 -11.88 12.68 -6.71
N VAL A 185 -10.64 13.13 -6.90
CA VAL A 185 -10.29 14.56 -6.92
C VAL A 185 -10.92 15.26 -8.13
N MET A 186 -10.90 14.63 -9.30
CA MET A 186 -11.49 15.21 -10.52
C MET A 186 -13.02 15.33 -10.46
N MET A 187 -13.69 14.41 -9.78
CA MET A 187 -15.14 14.50 -9.53
C MET A 187 -15.50 15.54 -8.46
N GLY A 188 -14.54 15.97 -7.64
CA GLY A 188 -14.77 16.87 -6.50
C GLY A 188 -15.45 16.19 -5.31
N ASP A 189 -15.39 14.86 -5.26
CA ASP A 189 -16.16 14.03 -4.32
C ASP A 189 -15.42 13.75 -3.01
N VAL A 190 -14.18 14.23 -2.85
CA VAL A 190 -13.35 13.92 -1.68
C VAL A 190 -12.61 15.14 -1.11
N GLU A 191 -12.64 15.28 0.20
CA GLU A 191 -11.70 16.14 0.94
C GLU A 191 -10.44 15.31 1.24
N THR A 192 -9.30 15.70 0.66
CA THR A 192 -8.04 14.95 0.78
C THR A 192 -6.85 15.89 1.00
N PRO A 193 -5.84 15.49 1.81
CA PRO A 193 -4.61 16.26 1.94
C PRO A 193 -3.70 16.18 0.70
N LEU A 194 -3.98 15.23 -0.20
CA LEU A 194 -3.21 14.96 -1.42
C LEU A 194 -3.71 15.87 -2.54
N THR A 195 -2.99 16.97 -2.80
CA THR A 195 -3.42 17.99 -3.76
C THR A 195 -3.08 17.59 -5.20
N MET A 196 -3.92 18.04 -6.15
CA MET A 196 -3.58 17.97 -7.57
C MET A 196 -2.44 18.93 -7.93
N ASP A 197 -1.57 18.54 -8.84
CA ASP A 197 -0.43 19.31 -9.37
C ASP A 197 -0.38 19.13 -10.90
N GLU A 198 0.06 20.15 -11.64
CA GLU A 198 0.16 20.12 -13.11
C GLU A 198 1.18 19.10 -13.64
N ASN A 199 2.11 18.65 -12.80
CA ASN A 199 3.16 17.69 -13.14
C ASN A 199 2.79 16.25 -12.82
N LEU A 200 1.60 16.01 -12.24
CA LEU A 200 1.11 14.66 -11.95
C LEU A 200 0.56 14.02 -13.24
N PRO A 201 0.94 12.76 -13.53
CA PRO A 201 0.42 12.05 -14.69
C PRO A 201 -1.04 11.60 -14.46
N GLU A 202 -1.79 11.31 -15.51
CA GLU A 202 -3.15 10.74 -15.37
C GLU A 202 -3.12 9.32 -14.78
N GLU A 203 -2.06 8.56 -15.07
CA GLU A 203 -1.85 7.20 -14.59
C GLU A 203 -0.37 6.96 -14.26
N ILE A 204 -0.11 6.02 -13.34
CA ILE A 204 1.24 5.51 -13.07
C ILE A 204 1.30 4.02 -13.40
N THR A 205 2.38 3.58 -14.03
CA THR A 205 2.58 2.16 -14.32
C THR A 205 3.03 1.42 -13.06
N ALA A 206 2.49 0.23 -12.82
CA ALA A 206 3.04 -0.69 -11.83
C ALA A 206 4.48 -1.07 -12.23
N VAL A 207 5.47 -0.56 -11.51
CA VAL A 207 6.91 -0.84 -11.73
C VAL A 207 7.30 -2.18 -11.13
#